data_AF-A0A971STP8-F1
#
_entry.id   AF-A0A971STP8-F1
#
_cell.length_a   1.000
_cell.length_b   1.000
_cell.length_c   1.000
_cell.angle_alpha   90.00
_cell.angle_beta   90.00
_cell.angle_gamma   90.00
#
_symmetry.space_group_name_H-M   'P 1'
#
loop_
_entity.id
_entity.type
_entity.pdbx_description
1 polymer ?
#
loop_
_entity_poly.entity_id
_entity_poly.type
_entity_poly.pdbx_seq_one_letter_code
_entity_poly.pdbx_strand_id
1 'polypeptide(L)' 'MGGRNLCDIRPGLRVRIVRKQDQPTSRLIEGVVKNVLTRSPTHPHGIKVR' A
#
# COMPACT_ATOMS: atom_id res chain seq x y z
N MET A 1 -0.40 -7.59 17.63
CA MET A 1 0.18 -8.16 16.40
C MET A 1 -0.31 -7.35 15.21
N GLY A 2 0.45 -6.33 14.80
CA GLY A 2 0.00 -5.32 13.84
C GLY A 2 0.40 -5.65 12.40
N GLY A 3 -0.57 -5.77 11.51
CA GLY A 3 -0.39 -5.90 10.06
C GLY A 3 0.17 -4.63 9.40
N ARG A 4 1.35 -4.20 9.84
CA ARG A 4 2.10 -3.04 9.30
C ARG A 4 3.53 -3.44 8.89
N ASN A 5 3.82 -4.72 8.74
CA ASN A 5 5.10 -5.17 8.19
C ASN A 5 5.03 -5.06 6.66
N LEU A 6 5.60 -3.97 6.16
CA LEU A 6 5.71 -3.63 4.74
C LEU A 6 7.07 -4.07 4.14
N CYS A 7 7.88 -4.83 4.90
CA CYS A 7 9.16 -5.41 4.43
C CYS A 7 8.99 -6.25 3.15
N ASP A 8 7.79 -6.77 2.92
CA ASP A 8 7.46 -7.60 1.75
C ASP A 8 6.97 -6.81 0.53
N ILE A 9 6.77 -5.49 0.64
CA ILE A 9 6.17 -4.71 -0.43
C ILE A 9 7.24 -4.19 -1.39
N ARG A 10 7.34 -4.89 -2.52
CA ARG A 10 8.25 -4.58 -3.62
C ARG A 10 7.47 -3.99 -4.80
N PRO A 11 8.07 -3.08 -5.59
CA PRO A 11 7.48 -2.68 -6.86
C PRO A 11 7.25 -3.92 -7.74
N GLY A 12 6.09 -3.98 -8.40
CA GLY A 12 5.64 -5.15 -9.16
C GLY A 12 4.80 -6.15 -8.36
N LEU A 13 4.67 -6.00 -7.05
CA LEU A 13 3.81 -6.86 -6.24
C LEU A 13 2.33 -6.54 -6.49
N ARG A 14 1.52 -7.60 -6.65
CA ARG A 14 0.05 -7.48 -6.66
C ARG A 14 -0.43 -7.28 -5.23
N VAL A 15 -1.13 -6.19 -4.99
CA VAL A 15 -1.62 -5.80 -3.67
C VAL A 15 -3.10 -5.43 -3.75
N ARG A 16 -3.78 -5.57 -2.62
CA ARG A 16 -5.13 -5.02 -2.44
C ARG A 16 -5.02 -3.72 -1.66
N ILE A 17 -5.50 -2.64 -2.23
CA ILE A 17 -5.47 -1.31 -1.61
C ILE A 17 -6.85 -0.70 -1.56
N VAL A 18 -7.03 0.27 -0.67
CA VAL A 18 -8.21 1.13 -0.66
C VAL A 18 -7.81 2.47 -1.29
N ARG A 19 -8.49 2.88 -2.37
CA ARG A 19 -8.27 4.21 -2.94
C ARG A 19 -8.79 5.27 -1.99
N LYS A 20 -8.27 6.49 -2.08
CA LYS A 20 -8.69 7.61 -1.22
C LYS A 20 -10.20 7.85 -1.23
N GLN A 21 -10.81 7.74 -2.42
CA GLN A 21 -12.27 7.86 -2.64
C GLN A 21 -13.08 6.71 -2.00
N ASP A 22 -12.47 5.54 -1.82
CA ASP A 22 -13.09 4.31 -1.31
C ASP A 22 -12.80 4.11 0.19
N GLN A 23 -12.06 5.03 0.84
CA GLN A 23 -11.83 5.03 2.29
C GLN A 23 -13.10 5.00 3.14
N PRO A 24 -14.20 5.73 2.82
CA PRO A 24 -15.41 5.65 3.63
C PRO A 24 -16.11 4.29 3.51
N THR A 25 -15.97 3.59 2.38
CA THR A 25 -16.62 2.29 2.12
C THR A 25 -15.69 1.10 2.37
N SER A 26 -14.41 1.35 2.64
CA SER A 26 -13.36 0.33 2.78
C SER A 26 -13.29 -0.66 1.61
N ARG A 27 -13.68 -0.22 0.41
CA ARG A 27 -13.68 -1.07 -0.78
C ARG A 27 -12.24 -1.38 -1.18
N LEU A 28 -11.90 -2.67 -1.16
CA LEU A 28 -10.60 -3.17 -1.61
C LEU A 28 -10.59 -3.29 -3.13
N ILE A 29 -9.53 -2.78 -3.73
CA ILE A 29 -9.24 -2.94 -5.15
C ILE A 29 -7.89 -3.61 -5.33
N GLU A 30 -7.74 -4.38 -6.40
CA GLU A 30 -6.46 -4.97 -6.77
C GLU A 30 -5.64 -3.99 -7.62
N GLY A 31 -4.34 -3.89 -7.33
CA GLY A 31 -3.41 -3.01 -8.03
C GLY A 31 -1.98 -3.52 -7.93
N VAL A 32 -1.08 -2.88 -8.66
CA VAL A 32 0.35 -3.23 -8.65
C VAL A 32 1.14 -2.08 -8.05
N VAL A 33 2.03 -2.38 -7.11
CA VAL A 33 2.88 -1.36 -6.50
C VAL A 33 3.83 -0.83 -7.56
N LYS A 34 3.69 0.44 -7.93
CA LYS A 34 4.55 1.05 -8.94
C LYS A 34 5.88 1.49 -8.37
N ASN A 35 5.86 2.25 -7.28
CA ASN A 35 7.06 2.72 -6.59
C ASN A 35 6.80 2.87 -5.09
N VAL A 36 7.80 2.49 -4.29
CA VAL A 36 7.82 2.75 -2.85
C VAL A 36 8.57 4.07 -2.62
N LEU A 37 7.88 5.10 -2.16
CA LEU A 37 8.42 6.46 -2.04
C LEU A 37 9.21 6.71 -0.73
N THR A 38 9.31 5.72 0.14
CA THR A 38 10.00 5.84 1.43
C THR A 38 10.92 4.63 1.62
N ARG A 39 12.07 4.83 2.25
CA ARG A 39 13.02 3.74 2.58
C ARG A 39 12.82 3.17 3.99
N SER A 40 11.97 3.80 4.79
CA SER A 40 11.70 3.39 6.17
C SER A 40 10.78 2.17 6.21
N PRO A 41 11.05 1.17 7.08
CA PRO A 41 10.22 -0.04 7.21
C PRO A 41 8.80 0.27 7.72
N THR A 42 8.65 1.40 8.40
CA THR A 42 7.39 2.02 8.73
C THR A 42 7.22 3.24 7.83
N HIS A 43 6.15 3.24 7.01
CA HIS A 43 5.85 4.32 6.08
C HIS A 43 4.80 5.28 6.67
N PRO A 44 5.18 6.33 7.41
CA PRO A 44 4.21 7.29 7.98
C PRO A 44 3.45 8.07 6.90
N HIS A 45 4.06 8.24 5.71
CA HIS A 45 3.49 9.01 4.60
C HIS A 45 2.77 8.15 3.54
N GLY A 46 2.73 6.82 3.72
CA GLY A 46 2.02 5.90 2.83
C GLY A 46 2.78 5.48 1.56
N ILE A 47 2.18 4.57 0.79
CA ILE A 47 2.74 3.97 -0.43
C ILE A 47 1.88 4.40 -1.62
N LYS A 48 2.53 4.84 -2.70
CA LYS A 48 1.85 5.21 -3.94
C LYS A 48 1.72 4.00 -4.86
N VAL A 49 0.49 3.50 -4.95
CA VAL A 49 0.10 2.44 -5.88
C VAL A 49 -0.61 3.09 -7.08
N ARG A 50 -0.39 2.58 -8.28
CA ARG A 50 -1.03 3.06 -9.52
C ARG A 50 -1.80 1.94 -10.19
#